data_AF-A0A972JW21-F1
#
_entry.id   AF-A0A972JW21-F1
#
_cell.length_a   1.000
_cell.length_b   1.000
_cell.length_c   1.000
_cell.angle_alpha   90.00
_cell.angle_beta   90.00
_cell.angle_gamma   90.00
#
_symmetry.space_group_name_H-M   'P 1'
#
loop_
_entity.id
_entity.type
_entity.pdbx_description
1 polymer ?
#
loop_
_entity_poly.entity_id
_entity_poly.type
_entity_poly.pdbx_seq_one_letter_code
_entity_poly.pdbx_strand_id
1 'polypeptide(L)'
;MFNGLGRRLVGIFITVGVFALFIGSMTYVAARGDQPEYEVLFKLPVGEKGVMYSPAGEEMLQWGPKALAVAPDGTFIIADTVANNLLQVNSTGEIIDRIDLSKLAVGVTDLETTEEGIFALDSAAPEPSVLHLTYSGDLVARYKIPFKEQFLISVTGLVLNNNNELFIEDQAQITDKLLDSTGQLTVDEQGNTGIQAVDGFPVGKHTIYVPESSVDQQIDHDGTILIGGKSVDITVEQDFGGIQIVGARSDQSFYAQVSELSNDTTDALLVDTVLHHYSIDGHLIGVARVPLQEQFVHVDNPIALSKDKAVYALLTQPDHVSVVQLNFSDTLASILLVKSQLDGKVPESRPDEITPCTIYRHYISQNAHRYISTSKYLDSDNTDGSCPGRGKPHYIGRPGTYLSVPYDWNGWVLDSSYKAKMDENYQAGDIGTAGVESCLRGVDCSGFVTRAWGRSDKKYGTSTLHEISTALADKWSLKEGDIMNYSSSHVRLIRLDKVSLHCFI
;
A
#
# COMPACT_ATOMS: atom_id res chain seq x y z
N MET A 1 -38.22 -48.46 21.38
CA MET A 1 -38.31 -49.57 22.36
C MET A 1 -38.00 -50.88 21.62
N PHE A 2 -37.18 -51.75 22.24
CA PHE A 2 -36.53 -52.99 21.74
C PHE A 2 -35.36 -52.78 20.76
N ASN A 3 -34.07 -52.89 21.13
CA ASN A 3 -33.23 -54.04 21.59
C ASN A 3 -33.26 -55.23 20.59
N GLY A 4 -32.16 -55.76 20.04
CA GLY A 4 -30.73 -55.45 20.19
C GLY A 4 -29.81 -56.44 19.44
N LEU A 5 -28.51 -56.13 19.52
CA LEU A 5 -27.29 -56.96 19.48
C LEU A 5 -27.03 -58.04 18.39
N GLY A 6 -25.91 -57.84 17.67
CA GLY A 6 -25.14 -58.89 17.00
C GLY A 6 -23.75 -58.42 16.55
N ARG A 7 -22.74 -58.55 17.41
CA ARG A 7 -21.30 -58.28 17.17
C ARG A 7 -20.59 -59.48 16.52
N ARG A 8 -19.72 -59.22 15.52
CA ARG A 8 -18.34 -59.77 15.32
C ARG A 8 -17.58 -58.74 14.44
N LEU A 9 -16.52 -58.03 14.90
CA LEU A 9 -15.06 -58.39 14.89
C LEU A 9 -14.65 -59.00 13.52
N VAL A 10 -13.71 -58.50 12.70
CA VAL A 10 -12.41 -57.81 12.88
C VAL A 10 -12.07 -57.10 11.56
N GLY A 11 -11.38 -55.96 11.59
CA GLY A 11 -10.82 -55.32 10.39
C GLY A 11 -10.09 -54.02 10.71
N ILE A 12 -8.88 -54.15 11.25
CA ILE A 12 -7.94 -53.06 11.55
C ILE A 12 -7.52 -52.38 10.24
N PHE A 13 -7.77 -51.07 10.13
CA PHE A 13 -6.91 -50.17 9.36
C PHE A 13 -6.66 -48.93 10.22
N ILE A 14 -5.47 -48.94 10.84
CA ILE A 14 -4.83 -47.76 11.40
C ILE A 14 -4.36 -46.95 10.19
N THR A 15 -5.03 -45.86 9.89
CA THR A 15 -4.42 -44.78 9.10
C THR A 15 -4.09 -43.67 10.07
N VAL A 16 -2.82 -43.62 10.44
CA VAL A 16 -2.19 -42.52 11.18
C VAL A 16 -2.38 -41.26 10.34
N GLY A 17 -3.34 -40.42 10.69
CA GLY A 17 -3.39 -39.04 10.23
C GLY A 17 -2.30 -38.28 10.96
N VAL A 18 -1.11 -38.24 10.37
CA VAL A 18 -0.03 -37.33 10.79
C VAL A 18 -0.54 -35.91 10.53
N PHE A 19 -1.06 -35.27 11.57
CA PHE A 19 -1.12 -33.82 11.64
C PHE A 19 0.34 -33.33 11.72
N ALA A 20 0.94 -33.05 10.57
CA ALA A 20 2.15 -32.28 10.51
C ALA A 20 1.76 -30.83 10.86
N LEU A 21 1.79 -30.52 12.16
CA LEU A 21 2.02 -29.18 12.65
C LEU A 21 3.39 -28.75 12.11
N PHE A 22 3.40 -28.12 10.94
CA PHE A 22 4.50 -27.27 10.54
C PHE A 22 4.43 -26.01 11.40
N ILE A 23 4.87 -26.14 12.65
CA ILE A 23 5.49 -25.02 13.35
C ILE A 23 6.81 -24.85 12.61
N GLY A 24 6.80 -23.99 11.58
CA GLY A 24 8.03 -23.46 11.02
C GLY A 24 8.74 -22.74 12.16
N SER A 25 9.66 -23.44 12.81
CA SER A 25 10.61 -22.83 13.71
C SER A 25 11.48 -21.91 12.85
N MET A 26 11.08 -20.63 12.77
CA MET A 26 11.96 -19.56 12.35
C MET A 26 13.13 -19.56 13.33
N THR A 27 14.26 -20.12 12.89
CA THR A 27 15.54 -19.87 13.53
C THR A 27 15.91 -18.43 13.24
N TYR A 28 15.56 -17.53 14.15
CA TYR A 28 16.13 -16.20 14.21
C TYR A 28 17.64 -16.35 14.42
N VAL A 29 18.42 -15.97 13.43
CA VAL A 29 19.82 -15.62 13.66
C VAL A 29 19.78 -14.25 14.30
N ALA A 30 19.81 -14.21 15.63
CA ALA A 30 20.00 -12.97 16.37
C ALA A 30 21.37 -12.40 15.99
N ALA A 31 21.36 -11.34 15.18
CA ALA A 31 22.54 -10.54 14.95
C ALA A 31 22.99 -9.91 16.28
N ARG A 32 24.30 -9.84 16.45
CA ARG A 32 25.03 -9.67 17.70
C ARG A 32 25.12 -8.18 18.06
N GLY A 33 24.43 -7.72 19.11
CA GLY A 33 24.65 -6.38 19.69
C GLY A 33 23.50 -5.77 20.52
N ASP A 34 23.20 -6.34 21.69
CA ASP A 34 22.56 -5.85 22.95
C ASP A 34 21.86 -4.47 23.13
N GLN A 35 21.36 -3.79 22.09
CA GLN A 35 20.34 -2.74 22.24
C GLN A 35 19.19 -2.99 21.25
N PRO A 36 17.93 -2.88 21.69
CA PRO A 36 16.80 -3.05 20.78
C PRO A 36 16.79 -1.90 19.76
N GLU A 37 16.56 -2.22 18.49
CA GLU A 37 16.51 -1.26 17.36
C GLU A 37 15.42 -0.18 17.56
N TYR A 38 14.50 -0.41 18.48
CA TYR A 38 13.44 0.52 18.87
C TYR A 38 13.01 0.28 20.33
N GLU A 39 12.34 1.26 20.93
CA GLU A 39 11.67 1.15 22.23
C GLU A 39 10.16 1.09 22.03
N VAL A 40 9.48 0.11 22.64
CA VAL A 40 8.01 0.07 22.64
C VAL A 40 7.47 1.06 23.66
N LEU A 41 6.73 2.08 23.20
CA LEU A 41 6.13 3.07 24.10
C LEU A 41 4.84 2.53 24.73
N PHE A 42 3.95 2.02 23.89
CA PHE A 42 2.68 1.44 24.32
C PHE A 42 2.12 0.48 23.28
N LYS A 43 1.07 -0.24 23.71
CA LYS A 43 0.34 -1.21 22.89
C LYS A 43 -1.15 -0.95 22.98
N LEU A 44 -1.84 -1.09 21.85
CA LEU A 44 -3.30 -1.05 21.79
C LEU A 44 -3.83 -2.40 21.30
N PRO A 45 -4.87 -2.97 21.94
CA PRO A 45 -5.41 -4.25 21.49
C PRO A 45 -6.05 -4.12 20.12
N VAL A 46 -6.05 -5.21 19.34
CA VAL A 46 -6.88 -5.31 18.14
C VAL A 46 -8.33 -5.54 18.55
N GLY A 47 -9.27 -4.84 17.92
CA GLY A 47 -10.71 -4.91 18.16
C GLY A 47 -11.31 -3.60 18.69
N GLU A 48 -12.57 -3.67 19.14
CA GLU A 48 -13.38 -2.48 19.52
C GLU A 48 -12.71 -1.56 20.56
N LYS A 49 -11.84 -2.11 21.40
CA LYS A 49 -11.12 -1.36 22.45
C LYS A 49 -9.85 -0.68 21.96
N GLY A 50 -9.41 -0.94 20.73
CA GLY A 50 -8.21 -0.34 20.14
C GLY A 50 -8.39 -0.13 18.65
N VAL A 51 -7.53 -0.79 17.86
CA VAL A 51 -7.48 -0.68 16.39
C VAL A 51 -8.18 -1.86 15.73
N MET A 52 -8.93 -1.63 14.66
CA MET A 52 -9.61 -2.70 13.93
C MET A 52 -8.76 -3.24 12.78
N TYR A 53 -8.76 -4.56 12.62
CA TYR A 53 -8.34 -5.21 11.38
C TYR A 53 -9.57 -5.71 10.64
N SER A 54 -9.50 -5.69 9.31
CA SER A 54 -10.50 -6.32 8.48
C SER A 54 -10.47 -7.84 8.69
N PRO A 55 -11.57 -8.56 8.40
CA PRO A 55 -11.52 -10.00 8.34
C PRO A 55 -10.64 -10.45 7.16
N ALA A 56 -9.86 -11.51 7.34
CA ALA A 56 -9.24 -12.20 6.21
C ALA A 56 -10.32 -12.89 5.37
N GLY A 57 -10.20 -12.83 4.04
CA GLY A 57 -11.14 -13.44 3.09
C GLY A 57 -10.43 -14.25 2.01
N GLU A 58 -11.19 -15.06 1.27
CA GLU A 58 -10.67 -15.75 0.09
C GLU A 58 -10.27 -14.69 -0.96
N GLU A 59 -9.04 -14.73 -1.46
CA GLU A 59 -8.42 -13.69 -2.32
C GLU A 59 -8.39 -12.26 -1.76
N MET A 60 -8.72 -12.04 -0.48
CA MET A 60 -8.65 -10.74 0.20
C MET A 60 -7.61 -10.79 1.32
N LEU A 61 -6.52 -10.03 1.13
CA LEU A 61 -5.53 -9.84 2.18
C LEU A 61 -6.16 -9.09 3.35
N GLN A 62 -5.84 -9.55 4.56
CA GLN A 62 -6.17 -8.82 5.77
C GLN A 62 -5.46 -7.46 5.75
N TRP A 63 -6.16 -6.42 6.20
CA TRP A 63 -5.63 -5.06 6.26
C TRP A 63 -6.10 -4.38 7.55
N GLY A 64 -5.46 -3.28 7.93
CA GLY A 64 -5.71 -2.62 9.22
C GLY A 64 -5.49 -1.11 9.15
N PRO A 65 -4.87 -0.51 10.18
CA PRO A 65 -4.63 0.93 10.20
C PRO A 65 -3.69 1.33 9.06
N LYS A 66 -3.84 2.57 8.59
CA LYS A 66 -3.11 3.04 7.41
C LYS A 66 -2.00 4.04 7.70
N ALA A 67 -2.10 4.78 8.79
CA ALA A 67 -1.13 5.81 9.11
C ALA A 67 -1.01 6.14 10.60
N LEU A 68 0.11 6.74 10.96
CA LEU A 68 0.43 7.29 12.27
C LEU A 68 0.92 8.73 12.11
N ALA A 69 0.46 9.65 12.96
CA ALA A 69 1.04 10.98 13.12
C ALA A 69 1.21 11.33 14.60
N VAL A 70 1.99 12.37 14.88
CA VAL A 70 2.16 12.91 16.24
C VAL A 70 1.82 14.39 16.27
N ALA A 71 0.76 14.72 17.01
CA ALA A 71 0.31 16.09 17.22
C ALA A 71 1.36 16.93 17.96
N PRO A 72 1.31 18.28 17.85
CA PRO A 72 2.27 19.16 18.51
C PRO A 72 2.36 19.03 20.04
N ASP A 73 1.30 18.52 20.68
CA ASP A 73 1.25 18.26 22.12
C ASP A 73 1.79 16.87 22.53
N GLY A 74 2.23 16.06 21.56
CA GLY A 74 2.72 14.69 21.76
C GLY A 74 1.64 13.60 21.71
N THR A 75 0.39 13.95 21.41
CA THR A 75 -0.69 12.98 21.18
C THR A 75 -0.45 12.22 19.88
N PHE A 76 -0.56 10.90 19.91
CA PHE A 76 -0.48 10.05 18.73
C PHE A 76 -1.85 9.95 18.06
N ILE A 77 -1.87 10.06 16.73
CA ILE A 77 -3.08 9.90 15.94
C ILE A 77 -2.90 8.71 15.00
N ILE A 78 -3.80 7.72 15.11
CA ILE A 78 -3.79 6.52 14.26
C ILE A 78 -5.00 6.57 13.34
N ALA A 79 -4.78 6.42 12.03
CA ALA A 79 -5.88 6.18 11.08
C ALA A 79 -6.32 4.72 11.16
N ASP A 80 -7.35 4.44 11.97
CA ASP A 80 -8.03 3.15 12.02
C ASP A 80 -9.08 3.07 10.90
N THR A 81 -8.55 2.90 9.69
CA THR A 81 -9.29 2.99 8.43
C THR A 81 -10.36 1.91 8.30
N VAL A 82 -10.16 0.72 8.89
CA VAL A 82 -11.18 -0.34 8.94
C VAL A 82 -12.40 0.13 9.72
N ALA A 83 -12.19 0.86 10.81
CA ALA A 83 -13.25 1.40 11.65
C ALA A 83 -13.79 2.77 11.18
N ASN A 84 -13.25 3.35 10.11
CA ASN A 84 -13.53 4.70 9.64
C ASN A 84 -13.42 5.76 10.75
N ASN A 85 -12.35 5.70 11.55
CA ASN A 85 -12.11 6.72 12.58
C ASN A 85 -10.62 7.06 12.72
N LEU A 86 -10.35 8.16 13.44
CA LEU A 86 -9.02 8.48 13.95
C LEU A 86 -9.00 8.23 15.45
N LEU A 87 -7.98 7.51 15.93
CA LEU A 87 -7.75 7.30 17.35
C LEU A 87 -6.75 8.33 17.85
N GLN A 88 -7.13 9.09 18.89
CA GLN A 88 -6.19 9.94 19.61
C GLN A 88 -5.73 9.20 20.86
N VAL A 89 -4.41 9.07 21.01
CA VAL A 89 -3.78 8.23 22.02
C VAL A 89 -2.68 9.02 22.70
N ASN A 90 -2.72 9.08 24.03
CA ASN A 90 -1.66 9.75 24.78
C ASN A 90 -0.38 8.89 24.83
N SER A 91 0.71 9.45 25.37
CA SER A 91 2.00 8.78 25.48
C SER A 91 2.02 7.52 26.37
N THR A 92 0.96 7.28 27.15
CA THR A 92 0.82 6.07 27.97
C THR A 92 0.04 4.95 27.28
N GLY A 93 -0.48 5.20 26.06
CA GLY A 93 -1.32 4.25 25.32
C GLY A 93 -2.79 4.28 25.70
N GLU A 94 -3.26 5.31 26.41
CA GLU A 94 -4.68 5.50 26.66
C GLU A 94 -5.32 6.24 25.48
N ILE A 95 -6.41 5.66 24.95
CA ILE A 95 -7.22 6.30 23.91
C ILE A 95 -8.05 7.39 24.57
N ILE A 96 -7.72 8.64 24.28
CA ILE A 96 -8.37 9.82 24.85
C ILE A 96 -9.56 10.29 24.01
N ASP A 97 -9.58 10.00 22.71
CA ASP A 97 -10.70 10.32 21.84
C ASP A 97 -10.78 9.41 20.60
N ARG A 98 -11.96 9.35 19.97
CA ARG A 98 -12.23 8.67 18.71
C ARG A 98 -13.03 9.58 17.78
N ILE A 99 -12.40 10.05 16.71
CA ILE A 99 -13.05 10.89 15.70
C ILE A 99 -13.73 10.01 14.66
N ASP A 100 -15.06 9.98 14.63
CA ASP A 100 -15.84 9.26 13.63
C ASP A 100 -15.79 9.96 12.27
N LEU A 101 -15.23 9.27 11.27
CA LEU A 101 -15.10 9.75 9.90
C LEU A 101 -16.13 9.15 8.94
N SER A 102 -17.05 8.29 9.40
CA SER A 102 -17.99 7.55 8.53
C SER A 102 -18.86 8.43 7.61
N LYS A 103 -19.04 9.71 7.97
CA LYS A 103 -19.77 10.71 7.17
C LYS A 103 -18.86 11.66 6.38
N LEU A 104 -17.56 11.63 6.66
CA LEU A 104 -16.56 12.58 6.15
C LEU A 104 -15.60 11.93 5.17
N ALA A 105 -15.18 10.68 5.38
CA ALA A 105 -14.21 9.99 4.55
C ALA A 105 -14.75 8.65 4.05
N VAL A 106 -14.22 8.19 2.92
CA VAL A 106 -14.41 6.81 2.46
C VAL A 106 -13.34 5.90 3.07
N GLY A 107 -12.11 6.38 3.15
CA GLY A 107 -11.00 5.69 3.78
C GLY A 107 -9.78 6.58 3.83
N VAL A 108 -9.40 6.98 5.05
CA VAL A 108 -8.16 7.75 5.28
C VAL A 108 -6.97 6.81 5.11
N THR A 109 -6.07 7.14 4.19
CA THR A 109 -4.85 6.36 3.90
C THR A 109 -3.59 6.99 4.45
N ASP A 110 -3.64 8.28 4.74
CA ASP A 110 -2.53 9.00 5.38
C ASP A 110 -3.03 10.18 6.22
N LEU A 111 -2.22 10.67 7.15
CA LEU A 111 -2.51 11.89 7.88
C LEU A 111 -1.27 12.62 8.39
N GLU A 112 -1.39 13.93 8.52
CA GLU A 112 -0.40 14.80 9.14
C GLU A 112 -1.06 15.75 10.14
N THR A 113 -0.29 16.27 11.10
CA THR A 113 -0.80 17.14 12.16
C THR A 113 0.00 18.41 12.30
N THR A 114 -0.67 19.55 12.50
CA THR A 114 -0.04 20.84 12.77
C THR A 114 -0.75 21.55 13.93
N GLU A 115 -0.29 22.76 14.28
CA GLU A 115 -0.99 23.60 15.27
C GLU A 115 -2.43 23.94 14.81
N GLU A 116 -2.72 23.88 13.50
CA GLU A 116 -4.04 24.16 12.92
C GLU A 116 -5.01 22.97 12.97
N GLY A 117 -4.53 21.76 13.28
CA GLY A 117 -5.36 20.56 13.38
C GLY A 117 -4.79 19.34 12.66
N ILE A 118 -5.70 18.47 12.23
CA ILE A 118 -5.41 17.19 11.59
C ILE A 118 -5.71 17.30 10.09
N PHE A 119 -4.78 16.88 9.25
CA PHE A 119 -4.93 16.79 7.80
C PHE A 119 -4.96 15.33 7.40
N ALA A 120 -6.13 14.81 7.01
CA ALA A 120 -6.33 13.41 6.69
C ALA A 120 -6.57 13.22 5.18
N LEU A 121 -5.76 12.39 4.54
CA LEU A 121 -5.87 12.05 3.12
C LEU A 121 -6.91 10.96 2.90
N ASP A 122 -8.04 11.32 2.30
CA ASP A 122 -9.11 10.41 1.86
C ASP A 122 -8.88 10.02 0.40
N SER A 123 -7.82 9.24 0.13
CA SER A 123 -7.48 8.79 -1.23
C SER A 123 -8.39 7.65 -1.72
N ALA A 124 -9.08 6.96 -0.82
CA ALA A 124 -10.04 5.91 -1.16
C ALA A 124 -11.37 6.46 -1.72
N ALA A 125 -11.60 7.77 -1.59
CA ALA A 125 -12.79 8.40 -2.16
C ALA A 125 -12.73 8.51 -3.69
N PRO A 126 -13.89 8.49 -4.38
CA PRO A 126 -13.93 8.71 -5.83
C PRO A 126 -13.30 10.03 -6.28
N GLU A 127 -13.31 11.04 -5.42
CA GLU A 127 -12.60 12.29 -5.61
C GLU A 127 -11.64 12.45 -4.42
N PRO A 128 -10.35 12.08 -4.59
CA PRO A 128 -9.36 12.18 -3.52
C PRO A 128 -9.31 13.58 -2.93
N SER A 129 -9.25 13.67 -1.61
CA SER A 129 -9.24 14.95 -0.91
C SER A 129 -8.46 14.88 0.39
N VAL A 130 -7.94 16.02 0.83
CA VAL A 130 -7.41 16.20 2.18
C VAL A 130 -8.48 16.86 3.04
N LEU A 131 -8.84 16.20 4.14
CA LEU A 131 -9.74 16.72 5.16
C LEU A 131 -8.92 17.51 6.17
N HIS A 132 -9.31 18.76 6.45
CA HIS A 132 -8.79 19.52 7.57
C HIS A 132 -9.81 19.44 8.71
N LEU A 133 -9.42 18.77 9.79
CA LEU A 133 -10.23 18.57 10.99
C LEU A 133 -9.61 19.32 12.17
N THR A 134 -10.44 19.80 13.08
CA THR A 134 -9.97 20.16 14.42
C THR A 134 -9.55 18.89 15.18
N TYR A 135 -8.81 19.05 16.28
CA TYR A 135 -8.53 17.93 17.21
C TYR A 135 -9.79 17.39 17.90
N SER A 136 -10.93 18.08 17.86
CA SER A 136 -12.23 17.54 18.28
C SER A 136 -12.96 16.77 17.18
N GLY A 137 -12.41 16.72 15.97
CA GLY A 137 -13.00 16.03 14.82
C GLY A 137 -13.97 16.86 13.97
N ASP A 138 -14.10 18.17 14.23
CA ASP A 138 -14.95 19.05 13.43
C ASP A 138 -14.28 19.34 12.08
N LEU A 139 -15.02 19.18 10.98
CA LEU A 139 -14.52 19.50 9.65
C LEU A 139 -14.38 21.02 9.46
N VAL A 140 -13.14 21.49 9.34
CA VAL A 140 -12.80 22.88 9.01
C VAL A 140 -12.89 23.12 7.50
N ALA A 141 -12.24 22.25 6.72
CA ALA A 141 -12.20 22.37 5.27
C ALA A 141 -11.99 21.02 4.58
N ARG A 142 -12.31 20.95 3.28
CA ARG A 142 -11.98 19.84 2.39
C ARG A 142 -11.26 20.38 1.17
N TYR A 143 -10.06 19.90 0.93
CA TYR A 143 -9.24 20.27 -0.21
C TYR A 143 -9.26 19.15 -1.24
N LYS A 144 -9.93 19.38 -2.37
CA LYS A 144 -9.99 18.42 -3.47
C LYS A 144 -8.65 18.37 -4.17
N ILE A 145 -8.12 17.17 -4.40
CA ILE A 145 -6.87 16.99 -5.15
C ILE A 145 -7.26 16.90 -6.64
N PRO A 146 -6.77 17.81 -7.50
CA PRO A 146 -7.14 17.81 -8.91
C PRO A 146 -6.71 16.51 -9.58
N PHE A 147 -7.68 15.75 -10.08
CA PHE A 147 -7.40 14.57 -10.88
C PHE A 147 -6.80 15.00 -12.22
N LYS A 148 -5.50 14.78 -12.43
CA LYS A 148 -4.86 15.02 -13.73
C LYS A 148 -5.17 13.79 -14.61
N GLU A 149 -6.13 13.91 -15.54
CA GLU A 149 -6.61 12.79 -16.41
C GLU A 149 -5.52 11.96 -17.11
N GLN A 150 -4.30 12.50 -17.24
CA GLN A 150 -3.17 11.90 -17.96
C GLN A 150 -2.23 11.09 -17.05
N PHE A 151 -2.34 11.24 -15.73
CA PHE A 151 -1.52 10.53 -14.76
C PHE A 151 -2.43 9.92 -13.70
N LEU A 152 -2.25 8.62 -13.46
CA LEU A 152 -2.85 7.94 -12.32
C LEU A 152 -2.23 8.54 -11.07
N ILE A 153 -2.73 9.69 -10.61
CA ILE A 153 -2.35 10.24 -9.32
C ILE A 153 -2.90 9.25 -8.30
N SER A 154 -2.04 8.35 -7.85
CA SER A 154 -2.27 7.62 -6.61
C SER A 154 -1.55 8.43 -5.57
N VAL A 155 -2.22 9.48 -5.07
CA VAL A 155 -1.68 10.25 -3.94
C VAL A 155 -1.33 9.24 -2.85
N THR A 156 -0.03 9.09 -2.58
CA THR A 156 0.50 8.05 -1.70
C THR A 156 0.59 8.54 -0.27
N GLY A 157 0.76 9.85 -0.07
CA GLY A 157 0.87 10.40 1.26
C GLY A 157 0.85 11.92 1.34
N LEU A 158 1.05 12.39 2.56
CA LEU A 158 1.21 13.78 2.97
C LEU A 158 2.56 13.91 3.68
N VAL A 159 3.25 15.04 3.46
CA VAL A 159 4.55 15.27 4.09
C VAL A 159 4.65 16.71 4.57
N LEU A 160 5.17 16.90 5.78
CA LEU A 160 5.50 18.22 6.33
C LEU A 160 6.98 18.57 6.17
N ASN A 161 7.25 19.81 5.75
CA ASN A 161 8.62 20.34 5.76
C ASN A 161 9.00 21.01 7.10
N ASN A 162 10.23 21.52 7.16
CA ASN A 162 10.78 22.16 8.35
C ASN A 162 10.09 23.49 8.76
N ASN A 163 9.16 23.99 7.94
CA ASN A 163 8.36 25.18 8.19
C ASN A 163 6.88 24.85 8.44
N ASN A 164 6.53 23.57 8.64
CA ASN A 164 5.16 23.06 8.78
C ASN A 164 4.28 23.31 7.55
N GLU A 165 4.88 23.43 6.37
CA GLU A 165 4.15 23.48 5.10
C GLU A 165 3.77 22.05 4.70
N LEU A 166 2.54 21.88 4.21
CA LEU A 166 1.98 20.57 3.88
C LEU A 166 2.08 20.31 2.38
N PHE A 167 2.66 19.16 2.03
CA PHE A 167 2.85 18.70 0.67
C PHE A 167 2.09 17.39 0.42
N ILE A 168 1.85 17.13 -0.85
CA ILE A 168 1.21 15.93 -1.37
C ILE A 168 2.31 15.09 -2.03
N GLU A 169 2.35 13.81 -1.66
CA GLU A 169 3.22 12.82 -2.25
C GLU A 169 2.47 11.99 -3.30
N ASP A 170 3.10 11.75 -4.44
CA ASP A 170 2.67 10.83 -5.49
C ASP A 170 3.84 9.91 -5.85
N GLN A 171 3.67 8.60 -5.65
CA GLN A 171 4.66 7.56 -5.97
C GLN A 171 6.06 7.87 -5.38
N ALA A 172 6.12 8.19 -4.09
CA ALA A 172 7.35 8.58 -3.37
C ALA A 172 8.02 9.88 -3.86
N GLN A 173 7.36 10.66 -4.73
CA GLN A 173 7.77 12.00 -5.13
C GLN A 173 6.86 13.06 -4.53
N ILE A 174 7.46 14.17 -4.10
CA ILE A 174 6.72 15.33 -3.60
C ILE A 174 6.43 16.24 -4.78
N THR A 175 5.16 16.29 -5.17
CA THR A 175 4.73 16.85 -6.47
C THR A 175 3.95 18.15 -6.33
N ASP A 176 3.20 18.31 -5.24
CA ASP A 176 2.34 19.46 -5.05
C ASP A 176 2.40 19.96 -3.58
N LYS A 177 2.33 21.28 -3.39
CA LYS A 177 2.18 21.96 -2.11
C LYS A 177 0.70 22.30 -1.90
N LEU A 178 0.18 21.93 -0.73
CA LEU A 178 -1.21 22.20 -0.34
C LEU A 178 -1.31 23.42 0.57
N LEU A 179 -0.50 23.47 1.63
CA LEU A 179 -0.54 24.54 2.63
C LEU A 179 0.80 25.26 2.74
N ASP A 180 0.73 26.57 2.97
CA ASP A 180 1.89 27.37 3.36
C ASP A 180 2.16 27.28 4.87
N SER A 181 3.20 27.99 5.32
CA SER A 181 3.67 27.96 6.72
C SER A 181 2.71 28.61 7.71
N THR A 182 1.66 29.27 7.21
CA THR A 182 0.57 29.84 8.02
C THR A 182 -0.63 28.90 8.08
N GLY A 183 -0.56 27.71 7.48
CA GLY A 183 -1.65 26.75 7.42
C GLY A 183 -2.75 27.14 6.41
N GLN A 184 -2.50 28.13 5.55
CA GLN A 184 -3.44 28.53 4.51
C GLN A 184 -3.12 27.83 3.20
N LEU A 185 -4.14 27.67 2.35
CA LEU A 185 -3.94 27.20 0.99
C LEU A 185 -2.94 28.07 0.25
N THR A 186 -2.05 27.44 -0.51
CA THR A 186 -1.06 28.15 -1.31
C THR A 186 -1.69 29.08 -2.33
N VAL A 187 -1.01 30.19 -2.60
CA VAL A 187 -1.41 31.22 -3.57
C VAL A 187 -0.36 31.29 -4.67
N ASP A 188 -0.77 31.15 -5.93
CA ASP A 188 0.13 31.28 -7.09
C ASP A 188 0.56 32.73 -7.34
N GLU A 189 1.49 32.92 -8.29
CA GLU A 189 1.99 34.26 -8.66
C GLU A 189 0.89 35.19 -9.23
N GLN A 190 -0.22 34.62 -9.69
CA GLN A 190 -1.38 35.35 -10.21
C GLN A 190 -2.43 35.65 -9.14
N GLY A 191 -2.20 35.22 -7.89
CA GLY A 191 -3.10 35.44 -6.77
C GLY A 191 -4.22 34.40 -6.62
N ASN A 192 -4.17 33.27 -7.35
CA ASN A 192 -5.15 32.21 -7.22
C ASN A 192 -4.77 31.27 -6.07
N THR A 193 -5.73 30.99 -5.21
CA THR A 193 -5.58 30.03 -4.11
C THR A 193 -5.86 28.61 -4.59
N GLY A 194 -4.97 27.66 -4.25
CA GLY A 194 -5.13 26.25 -4.60
C GLY A 194 -3.82 25.46 -4.45
N ILE A 195 -3.89 24.17 -4.73
CA ILE A 195 -2.73 23.26 -4.74
C ILE A 195 -1.76 23.68 -5.85
N GLN A 196 -0.47 23.81 -5.52
CA GLN A 196 0.57 24.29 -6.42
C GLN A 196 1.61 23.21 -6.69
N ALA A 197 1.93 22.97 -7.96
CA ALA A 197 3.01 22.04 -8.31
C ALA A 197 4.36 22.54 -7.78
N VAL A 198 5.23 21.62 -7.36
CA VAL A 198 6.58 21.90 -6.89
C VAL A 198 7.61 20.98 -7.55
N ASP A 199 8.84 21.47 -7.69
CA ASP A 199 9.94 20.71 -8.31
C ASP A 199 10.63 19.73 -7.34
N GLY A 200 10.09 19.58 -6.12
CA GLY A 200 10.63 18.72 -5.07
C GLY A 200 10.31 19.25 -3.68
N PHE A 201 10.97 18.68 -2.67
CA PHE A 201 10.71 18.97 -1.27
C PHE A 201 11.58 20.11 -0.74
N PRO A 202 11.01 21.28 -0.42
CA PRO A 202 11.78 22.42 0.05
C PRO A 202 12.20 22.24 1.52
N VAL A 203 13.50 22.32 1.78
CA VAL A 203 14.09 22.31 3.12
C VAL A 203 15.06 23.48 3.27
N GLY A 204 14.67 24.46 4.07
CA GLY A 204 15.42 25.72 4.19
C GLY A 204 15.54 26.45 2.84
N LYS A 205 16.77 26.62 2.36
CA LYS A 205 17.06 27.25 1.04
C LYS A 205 17.27 26.23 -0.09
N HIS A 206 17.17 24.94 0.22
CA HIS A 206 17.45 23.85 -0.71
C HIS A 206 16.16 23.16 -1.11
N THR A 207 16.15 22.59 -2.31
CA THR A 207 15.13 21.64 -2.74
C THR A 207 15.76 20.25 -2.73
N ILE A 208 15.09 19.31 -2.08
CA ILE A 208 15.44 17.89 -2.05
C ILE A 208 14.59 17.18 -3.10
N TYR A 209 15.23 16.35 -3.92
CA TYR A 209 14.57 15.65 -5.01
C TYR A 209 15.17 14.25 -5.16
N VAL A 210 14.33 13.26 -5.41
CA VAL A 210 14.74 11.88 -5.73
C VAL A 210 14.60 11.72 -7.25
N PRO A 211 15.72 11.60 -8.00
CA PRO A 211 15.66 11.41 -9.44
C PRO A 211 14.90 10.16 -9.83
N GLU A 212 14.11 10.22 -10.89
CA GLU A 212 13.50 9.03 -11.50
C GLU A 212 14.54 7.96 -11.84
N SER A 213 15.78 8.35 -12.18
CA SER A 213 16.88 7.42 -12.42
C SER A 213 17.28 6.61 -11.20
N SER A 214 17.05 7.14 -10.00
CA SER A 214 17.24 6.41 -8.74
C SER A 214 16.12 5.41 -8.48
N VAL A 215 15.04 5.44 -9.27
CA VAL A 215 13.94 4.46 -9.27
C VAL A 215 14.04 3.56 -10.52
N ASP A 216 15.02 3.79 -11.39
CA ASP A 216 15.14 3.12 -12.69
C ASP A 216 15.78 1.73 -12.57
N GLN A 217 15.18 0.78 -13.27
CA GLN A 217 15.20 -0.66 -12.98
C GLN A 217 16.44 -1.42 -13.44
N GLN A 218 17.62 -0.82 -13.41
CA GLN A 218 18.80 -1.66 -13.36
C GLN A 218 19.04 -1.99 -11.90
N ILE A 219 19.01 -3.29 -11.60
CA ILE A 219 19.43 -3.86 -10.32
C ILE A 219 20.83 -3.33 -10.04
N ASP A 220 20.86 -2.23 -9.31
CA ASP A 220 22.06 -1.62 -8.80
C ASP A 220 21.93 -1.58 -7.29
N HIS A 221 23.07 -1.48 -6.65
CA HIS A 221 23.14 -1.31 -5.20
C HIS A 221 22.99 0.17 -4.83
N ASP A 222 22.76 1.04 -5.81
CA ASP A 222 22.91 2.48 -5.67
C ASP A 222 21.60 3.23 -5.97
N GLY A 223 21.28 4.18 -5.10
CA GLY A 223 20.26 5.21 -5.26
C GLY A 223 20.86 6.60 -5.10
N THR A 224 20.07 7.64 -5.38
CA THR A 224 20.55 9.03 -5.30
C THR A 224 19.49 9.97 -4.77
N ILE A 225 19.91 10.94 -3.97
CA ILE A 225 19.13 12.12 -3.59
C ILE A 225 19.87 13.37 -4.09
N LEU A 226 19.16 14.31 -4.69
CA LEU A 226 19.69 15.63 -5.02
C LEU A 226 19.29 16.64 -3.95
N ILE A 227 20.27 17.37 -3.40
CA ILE A 227 20.05 18.46 -2.45
C ILE A 227 20.57 19.77 -3.04
N GLY A 228 19.67 20.66 -3.46
CA GLY A 228 20.04 21.90 -4.15
C GLY A 228 20.93 21.67 -5.38
N GLY A 229 20.71 20.55 -6.08
CA GLY A 229 21.49 20.12 -7.26
C GLY A 229 22.77 19.33 -6.96
N LYS A 230 23.14 19.13 -5.69
CA LYS A 230 24.26 18.25 -5.30
C LYS A 230 23.79 16.82 -5.13
N SER A 231 24.47 15.87 -5.77
CA SER A 231 24.22 14.42 -5.60
C SER A 231 24.66 13.93 -4.22
N VAL A 232 23.82 13.11 -3.60
CA VAL A 232 24.11 12.29 -2.42
C VAL A 232 23.81 10.86 -2.82
N ASP A 233 24.86 10.06 -2.97
CA ASP A 233 24.74 8.68 -3.39
C ASP A 233 24.44 7.81 -2.16
N ILE A 234 23.57 6.82 -2.34
CA ILE A 234 23.13 5.88 -1.31
C ILE A 234 23.45 4.50 -1.82
N THR A 235 24.33 3.77 -1.13
CA THR A 235 24.65 2.39 -1.48
C THR A 235 24.07 1.44 -0.43
N VAL A 236 23.42 0.38 -0.90
CA VAL A 236 22.80 -0.67 -0.10
C VAL A 236 23.52 -2.00 -0.29
N GLU A 237 23.36 -2.94 0.64
CA GLU A 237 24.05 -4.24 0.53
C GLU A 237 23.39 -5.19 -0.48
N GLN A 238 22.06 -5.14 -0.57
CA GLN A 238 21.27 -5.94 -1.52
C GLN A 238 20.76 -5.08 -2.68
N ASP A 239 19.77 -5.59 -3.42
CA ASP A 239 19.23 -4.89 -4.59
C ASP A 239 18.44 -3.66 -4.11
N PHE A 240 18.73 -2.48 -4.67
CA PHE A 240 18.08 -1.23 -4.28
C PHE A 240 16.58 -1.25 -4.66
N GLY A 241 15.71 -0.89 -3.70
CA GLY A 241 14.26 -0.94 -3.85
C GLY A 241 13.55 0.40 -4.03
N GLY A 242 14.11 1.48 -3.49
CA GLY A 242 13.52 2.82 -3.59
C GLY A 242 13.95 3.78 -2.49
N ILE A 243 13.76 5.08 -2.73
CA ILE A 243 13.89 6.16 -1.75
C ILE A 243 12.57 6.94 -1.68
N GLN A 244 12.14 7.28 -0.47
CA GLN A 244 11.00 8.15 -0.20
C GLN A 244 11.40 9.19 0.85
N ILE A 245 11.05 10.46 0.65
CA ILE A 245 11.31 11.50 1.64
C ILE A 245 10.18 11.49 2.67
N VAL A 246 10.53 11.30 3.95
CA VAL A 246 9.54 11.17 5.04
C VAL A 246 9.22 12.51 5.68
N GLY A 247 10.18 13.46 5.67
CA GLY A 247 9.96 14.79 6.20
C GLY A 247 11.24 15.49 6.64
N ALA A 248 11.10 16.74 7.08
CA ALA A 248 12.23 17.56 7.51
C ALA A 248 12.04 18.14 8.91
N ARG A 249 13.16 18.35 9.60
CA ARG A 249 13.23 18.89 10.95
C ARG A 249 13.51 20.38 10.95
N SER A 250 13.17 21.04 12.04
CA SER A 250 13.44 22.47 12.26
C SER A 250 14.93 22.86 12.16
N ASP A 251 15.85 21.91 12.32
CA ASP A 251 17.29 22.11 12.11
C ASP A 251 17.74 21.90 10.64
N GLN A 252 16.79 21.77 9.71
CA GLN A 252 16.97 21.53 8.27
C GLN A 252 17.56 20.17 7.92
N SER A 253 17.82 19.29 8.89
CA SER A 253 18.06 17.88 8.60
C SER A 253 16.75 17.20 8.16
N PHE A 254 16.84 16.11 7.42
CA PHE A 254 15.69 15.42 6.85
C PHE A 254 15.82 13.91 6.93
N TYR A 255 14.70 13.22 6.78
CA TYR A 255 14.63 11.77 6.77
C TYR A 255 14.25 11.24 5.39
N ALA A 256 14.95 10.20 4.97
CA ALA A 256 14.66 9.47 3.75
C ALA A 256 14.53 7.99 4.10
N GLN A 257 13.39 7.39 3.76
CA GLN A 257 13.18 5.95 3.82
C GLN A 257 13.87 5.33 2.61
N VAL A 258 14.72 4.35 2.86
CA VAL A 258 15.46 3.59 1.86
C VAL A 258 15.06 2.13 1.97
N SER A 259 14.68 1.52 0.86
CA SER A 259 14.31 0.10 0.83
C SER A 259 15.36 -0.73 0.10
N GLU A 260 15.67 -1.88 0.67
CA GLU A 260 16.51 -2.92 0.09
C GLU A 260 15.65 -4.16 -0.19
N LEU A 261 15.97 -4.87 -1.25
CA LEU A 261 15.22 -6.02 -1.71
C LEU A 261 16.15 -7.24 -1.83
N SER A 262 15.68 -8.41 -1.41
CA SER A 262 16.38 -9.67 -1.63
C SER A 262 15.42 -10.83 -1.82
N ASN A 263 15.95 -12.06 -1.77
CA ASN A 263 15.18 -13.30 -1.80
C ASN A 263 15.55 -14.19 -0.63
N ASP A 264 14.57 -14.94 -0.15
CA ASP A 264 14.84 -16.10 0.68
C ASP A 264 15.08 -17.36 -0.17
N THR A 265 15.31 -18.50 0.50
CA THR A 265 15.54 -19.80 -0.16
C THR A 265 14.34 -20.37 -0.91
N THR A 266 13.17 -19.73 -0.78
CA THR A 266 11.92 -20.11 -1.46
C THR A 266 11.56 -19.15 -2.60
N ASP A 267 12.48 -18.25 -2.95
CA ASP A 267 12.29 -17.14 -3.89
C ASP A 267 11.23 -16.12 -3.45
N ALA A 268 10.86 -16.09 -2.16
CA ALA A 268 10.00 -15.06 -1.63
C ALA A 268 10.76 -13.72 -1.58
N LEU A 269 10.13 -12.65 -2.08
CA LEU A 269 10.67 -11.30 -2.01
C LEU A 269 10.75 -10.87 -0.54
N LEU A 270 11.97 -10.59 -0.08
CA LEU A 270 12.21 -9.95 1.20
C LEU A 270 12.46 -8.46 0.98
N VAL A 271 11.96 -7.65 1.91
CA VAL A 271 12.16 -6.20 1.94
C VAL A 271 12.74 -5.83 3.29
N ASP A 272 13.82 -5.05 3.30
CA ASP A 272 14.29 -4.31 4.47
C ASP A 272 14.10 -2.82 4.19
N THR A 273 13.67 -2.08 5.21
CA THR A 273 13.44 -0.65 5.08
C THR A 273 14.11 0.04 6.25
N VAL A 274 14.99 0.99 5.91
CA VAL A 274 15.76 1.77 6.86
C VAL A 274 15.47 3.24 6.66
N LEU A 275 15.43 3.98 7.75
CA LEU A 275 15.28 5.42 7.74
C LEU A 275 16.66 6.05 7.88
N HIS A 276 17.09 6.75 6.84
CA HIS A 276 18.33 7.52 6.85
C HIS A 276 18.05 8.95 7.32
N HIS A 277 18.85 9.43 8.27
CA HIS A 277 18.83 10.81 8.75
C HIS A 277 19.97 11.57 8.11
N TYR A 278 19.66 12.55 7.26
CA TYR A 278 20.66 13.36 6.56
C TYR A 278 20.69 14.80 7.07
N SER A 279 21.89 15.35 7.18
CA SER A 279 22.08 16.80 7.23
C SER A 279 21.71 17.45 5.89
N ILE A 280 21.41 18.74 5.91
CA ILE A 280 21.12 19.51 4.69
C ILE A 280 22.31 19.60 3.71
N ASP A 281 23.54 19.32 4.16
CA ASP A 281 24.73 19.26 3.30
C ASP A 281 24.95 17.88 2.64
N GLY A 282 24.09 16.90 2.98
CA GLY A 282 24.12 15.54 2.44
C GLY A 282 24.94 14.53 3.25
N HIS A 283 25.42 14.87 4.44
CA HIS A 283 26.06 13.89 5.32
C HIS A 283 25.02 13.05 6.05
N LEU A 284 25.20 11.73 6.04
CA LEU A 284 24.42 10.79 6.84
C LEU A 284 24.78 10.97 8.33
N ILE A 285 23.78 11.30 9.14
CA ILE A 285 23.87 11.53 10.58
C ILE A 285 23.57 10.24 11.34
N GLY A 286 22.65 9.43 10.84
CA GLY A 286 22.29 8.16 11.46
C GLY A 286 21.29 7.37 10.64
N VAL A 287 21.09 6.12 11.06
CA VAL A 287 20.19 5.15 10.44
C VAL A 287 19.37 4.44 11.50
N ALA A 288 18.12 4.11 11.18
CA ALA A 288 17.26 3.30 12.03
C ALA A 288 16.45 2.30 11.19
N ARG A 289 16.23 1.09 11.69
CA ARG A 289 15.41 0.09 10.98
C ARG A 289 13.93 0.33 11.23
N VAL A 290 13.12 0.25 10.18
CA VAL A 290 11.67 0.10 10.29
C VAL A 290 11.39 -1.40 10.34
N PRO A 291 10.82 -1.96 11.43
CA PRO A 291 10.70 -3.40 11.58
C PRO A 291 9.51 -3.97 10.79
N LEU A 292 9.55 -3.84 9.47
CA LEU A 292 8.51 -4.29 8.54
C LEU A 292 8.28 -5.81 8.63
N GLN A 293 9.32 -6.59 8.91
CA GLN A 293 9.20 -8.05 9.05
C GLN A 293 8.34 -8.47 10.25
N GLU A 294 8.09 -7.56 11.19
CA GLU A 294 7.21 -7.78 12.32
C GLU A 294 5.76 -7.36 12.04
N GLN A 295 5.47 -6.72 10.90
CA GLN A 295 4.11 -6.29 10.55
C GLN A 295 3.24 -7.48 10.13
N PHE A 296 2.23 -7.76 10.94
CA PHE A 296 1.17 -8.70 10.62
C PHE A 296 0.25 -8.22 9.48
N VAL A 297 -0.12 -6.94 9.45
CA VAL A 297 -0.82 -6.32 8.31
C VAL A 297 -0.07 -5.08 7.87
N HIS A 298 -0.02 -4.82 6.58
CA HIS A 298 0.72 -3.67 6.05
C HIS A 298 0.07 -2.35 6.46
N VAL A 299 0.90 -1.42 6.95
CA VAL A 299 0.55 -0.02 7.20
C VAL A 299 1.25 0.82 6.14
N ASP A 300 0.48 1.56 5.34
CA ASP A 300 0.99 2.26 4.16
C ASP A 300 1.95 3.41 4.56
N ASN A 301 1.60 4.16 5.60
CA ASN A 301 2.37 5.28 6.14
C ASN A 301 2.68 5.10 7.64
N PRO A 302 3.58 4.16 8.01
CA PRO A 302 3.75 3.75 9.40
C PRO A 302 4.58 4.71 10.24
N ILE A 303 5.32 5.63 9.63
CA ILE A 303 6.32 6.47 10.29
C ILE A 303 5.71 7.83 10.64
N ALA A 304 5.93 8.28 11.87
CA ALA A 304 5.52 9.61 12.32
C ALA A 304 6.72 10.39 12.84
N LEU A 305 6.81 11.66 12.45
CA LEU A 305 7.79 12.61 12.96
C LEU A 305 7.15 13.48 14.04
N SER A 306 7.88 13.66 15.13
CA SER A 306 7.45 14.55 16.21
C SER A 306 8.24 15.86 16.23
N LYS A 307 7.63 16.89 16.83
CA LYS A 307 8.23 18.22 16.99
C LYS A 307 9.51 18.18 17.81
N ASP A 308 9.58 17.27 18.79
CA ASP A 308 10.73 17.03 19.66
C ASP A 308 11.75 16.05 19.06
N LYS A 309 11.71 15.85 17.73
CA LYS A 309 12.79 15.23 16.97
C LYS A 309 12.87 13.70 17.13
N ALA A 310 11.90 13.07 17.78
CA ALA A 310 11.77 11.62 17.82
C ALA A 310 11.04 11.11 16.57
N VAL A 311 11.39 9.89 16.17
CA VAL A 311 10.73 9.16 15.08
C VAL A 311 10.01 7.97 15.66
N TYR A 312 8.74 7.82 15.31
CA TYR A 312 7.91 6.73 15.77
C TYR A 312 7.46 5.87 14.59
N ALA A 313 7.18 4.60 14.85
CA ALA A 313 6.60 3.69 13.88
C ALA A 313 5.39 2.94 14.47
N LEU A 314 4.38 2.68 13.64
CA LEU A 314 3.25 1.84 13.96
C LEU A 314 3.51 0.39 13.49
N LEU A 315 3.55 -0.53 14.45
CA LEU A 315 3.74 -1.95 14.20
C LEU A 315 2.47 -2.71 14.48
N THR A 316 2.06 -3.56 13.56
CA THR A 316 0.88 -4.39 13.69
C THR A 316 1.28 -5.80 14.09
N GLN A 317 0.68 -6.33 15.15
CA GLN A 317 0.78 -7.73 15.57
C GLN A 317 -0.61 -8.40 15.45
N PRO A 318 -0.72 -9.74 15.53
CA PRO A 318 -2.00 -10.42 15.38
C PRO A 318 -3.10 -9.99 16.36
N ASP A 319 -2.74 -9.60 17.58
CA ASP A 319 -3.67 -9.27 18.68
C ASP A 319 -3.53 -7.84 19.22
N HIS A 320 -2.54 -7.07 18.76
CA HIS A 320 -2.32 -5.68 19.15
C HIS A 320 -1.62 -4.89 18.05
N VAL A 321 -1.59 -3.57 18.19
CA VAL A 321 -0.60 -2.71 17.54
C VAL A 321 0.34 -2.15 18.60
N SER A 322 1.56 -1.86 18.22
CA SER A 322 2.58 -1.21 19.05
C SER A 322 3.00 0.10 18.40
N VAL A 323 3.06 1.17 19.18
CA VAL A 323 3.78 2.38 18.77
C VAL A 323 5.17 2.30 19.38
N VAL A 324 6.17 2.38 18.52
CA VAL A 324 7.57 2.26 18.91
C VAL A 324 8.34 3.53 18.56
N GLN A 325 9.33 3.88 19.37
CA GLN A 325 10.30 4.91 19.06
C GLN A 325 11.52 4.27 18.42
N LEU A 326 11.92 4.74 17.24
CA LEU A 326 13.07 4.20 16.52
C LEU A 326 14.38 4.74 17.12
N ASN A 327 15.35 3.85 17.34
CA ASN A 327 16.67 4.20 17.82
C ASN A 327 17.63 4.34 16.63
N PHE A 328 18.30 5.50 16.56
CA PHE A 328 19.28 5.76 15.50
C PHE A 328 20.68 5.33 15.93
N SER A 329 21.40 4.73 15.00
CA SER A 329 22.82 4.40 15.11
C SER A 329 23.61 5.02 13.96
N ASP A 330 24.93 5.12 14.10
CA ASP A 330 25.80 5.61 13.01
C ASP A 330 25.87 4.64 11.83
N THR A 331 25.65 3.34 12.11
CA THR A 331 25.67 2.25 11.14
C THR A 331 24.67 1.18 11.52
N LEU A 332 24.13 0.48 10.53
CA LEU A 332 23.21 -0.63 10.71
C LEU A 332 23.60 -1.73 9.72
N ALA A 333 23.70 -2.98 10.18
CA ALA A 333 23.98 -4.11 9.30
C ALA A 333 22.71 -4.54 8.56
N SER A 334 22.81 -4.93 7.29
CA SER A 334 21.66 -5.49 6.57
C SER A 334 21.19 -6.79 7.25
N ILE A 335 19.87 -7.00 7.29
CA ILE A 335 19.26 -8.25 7.77
C ILE A 335 18.91 -9.20 6.62
N LEU A 336 19.05 -8.73 5.39
CA LEU A 336 18.79 -9.52 4.21
C LEU A 336 19.99 -10.43 3.92
N LEU A 337 19.70 -11.69 3.55
CA LEU A 337 20.74 -12.65 3.18
C LEU A 337 21.37 -12.26 1.84
N VAL A 338 22.70 -12.41 1.76
CA VAL A 338 23.47 -12.10 0.54
C VAL A 338 23.14 -13.09 -0.57
N LYS A 339 22.74 -12.56 -1.73
CA LYS A 339 22.37 -13.26 -2.97
C LYS A 339 23.35 -14.36 -3.41
N SER A 340 24.64 -14.25 -3.08
CA SER A 340 25.69 -15.23 -3.44
C SER A 340 25.52 -16.62 -2.78
N GLN A 341 24.52 -16.82 -1.92
CA GLN A 341 24.21 -18.11 -1.31
C GLN A 341 23.03 -18.85 -1.97
N LEU A 342 22.40 -18.25 -2.99
CA LEU A 342 21.16 -18.75 -3.61
C LEU A 342 21.32 -19.22 -5.07
N ASP A 343 22.55 -19.41 -5.56
CA ASP A 343 22.83 -19.80 -6.96
C ASP A 343 22.32 -21.22 -7.31
N GLY A 344 21.02 -21.32 -7.55
CA GLY A 344 20.36 -22.38 -8.31
C GLY A 344 19.98 -21.84 -9.68
N LYS A 345 20.79 -22.10 -10.70
CA LYS A 345 20.44 -21.77 -12.09
C LYS A 345 19.17 -22.55 -12.49
N VAL A 346 18.03 -21.88 -12.54
CA VAL A 346 16.87 -22.40 -13.26
C VAL A 346 17.15 -22.26 -14.76
N PRO A 347 17.11 -23.35 -15.55
CA PRO A 347 17.31 -23.26 -16.99
C PRO A 347 16.18 -22.43 -17.62
N GLU A 348 16.56 -21.38 -18.34
CA GLU A 348 15.68 -20.63 -19.23
C GLU A 348 15.16 -21.58 -20.33
N SER A 349 13.96 -22.15 -20.15
CA SER A 349 13.30 -22.87 -21.24
C SER A 349 12.67 -21.84 -22.17
N ARG A 350 13.43 -21.41 -23.19
CA ARG A 350 12.86 -20.66 -24.31
C ARG A 350 11.89 -21.56 -25.08
N PRO A 351 10.65 -21.12 -25.33
CA PRO A 351 9.82 -21.76 -26.35
C PRO A 351 10.48 -21.53 -27.72
N ASP A 352 10.76 -22.62 -28.45
CA ASP A 352 11.41 -22.62 -29.78
C ASP A 352 10.48 -22.18 -30.93
N GLU A 353 9.29 -21.65 -30.64
CA GLU A 353 8.38 -21.12 -31.66
C GLU A 353 7.95 -19.69 -31.30
N ILE A 354 8.35 -18.74 -32.15
CA ILE A 354 7.85 -17.36 -32.13
C ILE A 354 6.37 -17.41 -32.48
N THR A 355 5.53 -17.54 -31.46
CA THR A 355 4.08 -17.34 -31.58
C THR A 355 3.85 -15.86 -31.93
N PRO A 356 3.00 -15.52 -32.91
CA PRO A 356 2.74 -14.13 -33.25
C PRO A 356 2.23 -13.35 -32.03
N CYS A 357 2.82 -12.19 -31.81
CA CYS A 357 2.54 -11.28 -30.69
C CYS A 357 1.02 -11.06 -30.49
N THR A 358 0.51 -11.44 -29.32
CA THR A 358 -0.94 -11.33 -29.05
C THR A 358 -1.31 -9.95 -28.51
N ILE A 359 -0.42 -9.29 -27.75
CA ILE A 359 -0.63 -7.94 -27.19
C ILE A 359 0.71 -7.24 -26.85
N TYR A 360 0.74 -5.91 -26.89
CA TYR A 360 1.90 -5.10 -26.45
C TYR A 360 1.70 -4.58 -25.02
N ARG A 361 2.80 -4.38 -24.28
CA ARG A 361 2.77 -3.90 -22.88
C ARG A 361 2.00 -2.60 -22.71
N HIS A 362 2.20 -1.63 -23.60
CA HIS A 362 1.44 -0.38 -23.55
C HIS A 362 -0.09 -0.59 -23.67
N TYR A 363 -0.54 -1.60 -24.42
CA TYR A 363 -1.96 -1.95 -24.46
C TYR A 363 -2.42 -2.64 -23.18
N ILE A 364 -1.57 -3.46 -22.55
CA ILE A 364 -1.87 -4.05 -21.23
C ILE A 364 -2.10 -2.92 -20.21
N SER A 365 -1.19 -1.96 -20.16
CA SER A 365 -1.29 -0.80 -19.26
C SER A 365 -2.49 0.07 -19.56
N GLN A 366 -2.80 0.34 -20.84
CA GLN A 366 -4.01 1.07 -21.23
C GLN A 366 -5.28 0.31 -20.85
N ASN A 367 -5.32 -1.01 -21.05
CA ASN A 367 -6.46 -1.83 -20.66
C ASN A 367 -6.64 -1.81 -19.14
N ALA A 368 -5.57 -2.05 -18.38
CA ALA A 368 -5.57 -1.96 -16.91
C ALA A 368 -6.03 -0.58 -16.43
N HIS A 369 -5.52 0.50 -17.05
CA HIS A 369 -5.89 1.87 -16.76
C HIS A 369 -7.41 2.09 -16.89
N ARG A 370 -8.06 1.53 -17.91
CA ARG A 370 -9.52 1.65 -18.08
C ARG A 370 -10.31 1.11 -16.89
N TYR A 371 -9.82 0.09 -16.18
CA TYR A 371 -10.53 -0.46 -15.02
C TYR A 371 -10.41 0.42 -13.78
N ILE A 372 -9.40 1.28 -13.67
CA ILE A 372 -9.22 2.19 -12.53
C ILE A 372 -9.69 3.61 -12.85
N SER A 373 -9.72 4.01 -14.12
CA SER A 373 -10.24 5.31 -14.58
C SER A 373 -11.67 5.29 -15.10
N THR A 374 -12.33 4.12 -15.10
CA THR A 374 -13.75 4.04 -15.46
C THR A 374 -14.60 4.84 -14.49
N SER A 375 -15.10 5.97 -14.97
CA SER A 375 -16.06 6.80 -14.26
C SER A 375 -17.49 6.37 -14.59
N LYS A 376 -18.31 6.14 -13.56
CA LYS A 376 -19.75 5.84 -13.69
C LYS A 376 -20.52 6.41 -12.50
N TYR A 377 -21.62 7.10 -12.79
CA TYR A 377 -22.62 7.42 -11.76
C TYR A 377 -23.38 6.14 -11.41
N LEU A 378 -23.36 5.79 -10.13
CA LEU A 378 -24.10 4.70 -9.53
C LEU A 378 -25.29 5.29 -8.78
N ASP A 379 -26.50 4.84 -9.09
CA ASP A 379 -27.71 5.20 -8.36
C ASP A 379 -27.96 4.26 -7.16
N SER A 380 -29.09 4.43 -6.48
CA SER A 380 -29.45 3.59 -5.32
C SER A 380 -29.69 2.13 -5.69
N ASP A 381 -30.08 1.82 -6.92
CA ASP A 381 -30.24 0.43 -7.36
C ASP A 381 -28.87 -0.21 -7.57
N ASN A 382 -27.90 0.53 -8.13
CA ASN A 382 -26.53 0.06 -8.27
C ASN A 382 -25.83 -0.12 -6.91
N THR A 383 -26.03 0.82 -5.97
CA THR A 383 -25.35 0.79 -4.66
C THR A 383 -26.03 -0.13 -3.68
N ASP A 384 -27.35 0.01 -3.50
CA ASP A 384 -28.12 -0.58 -2.40
C ASP A 384 -29.24 -1.52 -2.88
N GLY A 385 -29.32 -1.80 -4.18
CA GLY A 385 -30.26 -2.77 -4.74
C GLY A 385 -30.06 -4.18 -4.16
N SER A 386 -31.17 -4.94 -4.12
CA SER A 386 -31.18 -6.27 -3.54
C SER A 386 -30.53 -7.30 -4.47
N CYS A 387 -29.45 -7.92 -4.01
CA CYS A 387 -28.81 -9.04 -4.67
C CYS A 387 -28.40 -10.07 -3.59
N PRO A 388 -29.13 -11.20 -3.46
CA PRO A 388 -28.83 -12.20 -2.43
C PRO A 388 -27.42 -12.75 -2.57
N GLY A 389 -26.67 -12.81 -1.46
CA GLY A 389 -25.27 -13.27 -1.46
C GLY A 389 -24.24 -12.13 -1.48
N ARG A 390 -24.63 -10.96 -2.01
CA ARG A 390 -23.73 -9.82 -2.18
C ARG A 390 -23.18 -9.28 -0.86
N GLY A 391 -21.86 -9.32 -0.74
CA GLY A 391 -21.09 -8.42 0.12
C GLY A 391 -20.86 -7.11 -0.61
N LYS A 392 -21.52 -6.02 -0.21
CA LYS A 392 -21.33 -4.71 -0.84
C LYS A 392 -19.88 -4.22 -0.60
N PRO A 393 -19.12 -3.83 -1.64
CA PRO A 393 -17.81 -3.21 -1.45
C PRO A 393 -17.90 -1.98 -0.53
N HIS A 394 -17.04 -1.93 0.50
CA HIS A 394 -17.16 -0.94 1.58
C HIS A 394 -17.11 0.51 1.10
N TYR A 395 -16.33 0.80 0.06
CA TYR A 395 -16.20 2.15 -0.48
C TYR A 395 -17.45 2.61 -1.26
N ILE A 396 -18.35 1.70 -1.65
CA ILE A 396 -19.62 2.00 -2.33
C ILE A 396 -20.72 2.23 -1.28
N GLY A 397 -20.72 3.45 -0.74
CA GLY A 397 -21.60 3.82 0.38
C GLY A 397 -22.95 4.38 -0.03
N ARG A 398 -23.02 5.14 -1.13
CA ARG A 398 -24.22 5.94 -1.53
C ARG A 398 -24.23 6.25 -3.02
N PRO A 399 -25.37 6.70 -3.59
CA PRO A 399 -25.41 7.17 -4.97
C PRO A 399 -24.37 8.27 -5.24
N GLY A 400 -23.69 8.18 -6.38
CA GLY A 400 -22.59 9.08 -6.72
C GLY A 400 -21.76 8.59 -7.89
N THR A 401 -20.83 9.42 -8.35
CA THR A 401 -19.86 9.02 -9.37
C THR A 401 -18.70 8.29 -8.72
N TYR A 402 -18.45 7.07 -9.15
CA TYR A 402 -17.33 6.25 -8.72
C TYR A 402 -16.31 6.13 -9.85
N LEU A 403 -15.05 6.16 -9.46
CA LEU A 403 -13.94 5.78 -10.30
C LEU A 403 -13.62 4.31 -10.04
N SER A 404 -13.26 3.60 -11.10
CA SER A 404 -13.01 2.16 -11.19
C SER A 404 -14.21 1.25 -11.42
N VAL A 405 -13.90 0.09 -12.00
CA VAL A 405 -14.77 -1.09 -12.01
C VAL A 405 -14.55 -1.81 -10.67
N PRO A 406 -15.60 -2.07 -9.89
CA PRO A 406 -15.47 -2.64 -8.56
C PRO A 406 -15.03 -4.09 -8.59
N TYR A 407 -14.45 -4.53 -7.46
CA TYR A 407 -14.22 -5.95 -7.22
C TYR A 407 -15.55 -6.72 -7.25
N ASP A 408 -15.56 -7.86 -7.93
CA ASP A 408 -16.70 -8.77 -8.06
C ASP A 408 -16.16 -10.18 -8.11
N TRP A 409 -16.49 -10.99 -7.10
CA TRP A 409 -16.04 -12.37 -7.04
C TRP A 409 -16.43 -13.15 -8.29
N ASN A 410 -15.44 -13.82 -8.88
CA ASN A 410 -15.56 -14.48 -10.17
C ASN A 410 -15.82 -13.54 -11.38
N GLY A 411 -15.93 -12.24 -11.18
CA GLY A 411 -16.17 -11.22 -12.19
C GLY A 411 -15.01 -11.05 -13.18
N TRP A 412 -15.33 -10.71 -14.43
CA TRP A 412 -14.35 -10.45 -15.49
C TRP A 412 -14.98 -9.63 -16.63
N VAL A 413 -15.88 -8.71 -16.30
CA VAL A 413 -16.60 -7.91 -17.30
C VAL A 413 -15.65 -6.95 -18.02
N LEU A 414 -16.00 -6.54 -19.24
CA LEU A 414 -15.37 -5.37 -19.86
C LEU A 414 -15.84 -4.09 -19.16
N ASP A 415 -14.99 -3.08 -19.08
CA ASP A 415 -15.33 -1.74 -18.56
C ASP A 415 -16.58 -1.13 -19.24
N SER A 416 -16.70 -1.29 -20.56
CA SER A 416 -17.88 -0.85 -21.31
C SER A 416 -19.14 -1.64 -20.95
N SER A 417 -19.00 -2.95 -20.74
CA SER A 417 -20.10 -3.83 -20.32
C SER A 417 -20.54 -3.51 -18.90
N TYR A 418 -19.60 -3.22 -18.00
CA TYR A 418 -19.90 -2.73 -16.66
C TYR A 418 -20.77 -1.48 -16.70
N LYS A 419 -20.37 -0.45 -17.45
CA LYS A 419 -21.14 0.80 -17.58
C LYS A 419 -22.57 0.53 -18.08
N ALA A 420 -22.71 -0.28 -19.13
CA ALA A 420 -24.02 -0.64 -19.69
C ALA A 420 -24.89 -1.40 -18.67
N LYS A 421 -24.30 -2.29 -17.86
CA LYS A 421 -25.04 -3.03 -16.83
C LYS A 421 -25.46 -2.16 -15.66
N MET A 422 -24.67 -1.16 -15.31
CA MET A 422 -25.10 -0.16 -14.32
C MET A 422 -26.31 0.64 -14.83
N ASP A 423 -26.40 0.93 -16.14
CA ASP A 423 -27.62 1.52 -16.76
C ASP A 423 -28.83 0.58 -16.78
N GLU A 424 -28.62 -0.72 -16.57
CA GLU A 424 -29.66 -1.74 -16.42
C GLU A 424 -29.96 -2.05 -14.94
N ASN A 425 -29.52 -1.21 -14.00
CA ASN A 425 -29.74 -1.33 -12.55
C ASN A 425 -29.13 -2.59 -11.91
N TYR A 426 -28.05 -3.13 -12.50
CA TYR A 426 -27.23 -4.16 -11.83
C TYR A 426 -26.48 -3.56 -10.64
N GLN A 427 -26.20 -4.38 -9.64
CA GLN A 427 -25.43 -3.97 -8.48
C GLN A 427 -23.93 -3.89 -8.79
N ALA A 428 -23.26 -2.88 -8.24
CA ALA A 428 -21.84 -2.63 -8.46
C ALA A 428 -20.99 -3.49 -7.50
N GLY A 429 -20.32 -4.51 -8.04
CA GLY A 429 -19.35 -5.33 -7.31
C GLY A 429 -19.90 -6.25 -6.22
N ASP A 430 -19.03 -7.15 -5.78
CA ASP A 430 -19.23 -8.12 -4.71
C ASP A 430 -17.90 -8.48 -4.03
N ILE A 431 -17.79 -8.28 -2.72
CA ILE A 431 -16.69 -8.77 -1.88
C ILE A 431 -17.03 -10.09 -1.16
N GLY A 432 -18.24 -10.61 -1.35
CA GLY A 432 -18.64 -11.94 -0.91
C GLY A 432 -18.02 -13.02 -1.81
N THR A 433 -17.49 -14.08 -1.21
CA THR A 433 -16.83 -15.18 -1.95
C THR A 433 -17.64 -16.47 -1.95
N ALA A 434 -18.85 -16.44 -1.38
CA ALA A 434 -19.67 -17.62 -1.14
C ALA A 434 -20.41 -18.15 -2.39
N GLY A 435 -20.43 -17.39 -3.49
CA GLY A 435 -21.23 -17.67 -4.67
C GLY A 435 -20.86 -16.82 -5.87
N VAL A 436 -21.55 -17.04 -6.99
CA VAL A 436 -21.48 -16.17 -8.18
C VAL A 436 -22.88 -15.65 -8.45
N GLU A 437 -23.05 -14.35 -8.28
CA GLU A 437 -24.32 -13.68 -8.26
C GLU A 437 -24.63 -13.10 -9.64
N SER A 438 -25.78 -13.47 -10.21
CA SER A 438 -26.12 -13.03 -11.56
C SER A 438 -26.52 -11.56 -11.63
N CYS A 439 -26.87 -10.91 -10.51
CA CYS A 439 -27.38 -9.54 -10.40
C CYS A 439 -26.31 -8.45 -10.27
N LEU A 440 -25.03 -8.81 -10.23
CA LEU A 440 -23.94 -7.86 -10.01
C LEU A 440 -22.83 -7.96 -11.06
N ARG A 441 -22.02 -6.90 -11.17
CA ARG A 441 -20.97 -6.82 -12.19
C ARG A 441 -19.73 -6.12 -11.65
N GLY A 442 -18.58 -6.68 -12.00
CA GLY A 442 -17.26 -6.11 -11.81
C GLY A 442 -16.17 -7.08 -12.29
N VAL A 443 -14.99 -6.99 -11.68
CA VAL A 443 -13.85 -7.88 -11.95
C VAL A 443 -13.25 -8.41 -10.66
N ASP A 444 -12.81 -9.68 -10.62
CA ASP A 444 -11.89 -10.13 -9.57
C ASP A 444 -10.43 -9.94 -10.00
N CYS A 445 -9.49 -10.37 -9.16
CA CYS A 445 -8.06 -10.19 -9.42
C CYS A 445 -7.62 -10.83 -10.76
N SER A 446 -8.08 -12.06 -11.02
CA SER A 446 -7.74 -12.82 -12.22
C SER A 446 -8.51 -12.39 -13.47
N GLY A 447 -9.76 -11.94 -13.30
CA GLY A 447 -10.60 -11.35 -14.32
C GLY A 447 -10.06 -10.00 -14.79
N PHE A 448 -9.57 -9.18 -13.85
CA PHE A 448 -8.85 -7.95 -14.17
C PHE A 448 -7.60 -8.24 -15.01
N VAL A 449 -6.73 -9.16 -14.58
CA VAL A 449 -5.52 -9.54 -15.34
C VAL A 449 -5.88 -10.10 -16.72
N THR A 450 -6.86 -11.00 -16.80
CA THR A 450 -7.37 -11.54 -18.07
C THR A 450 -7.72 -10.42 -19.05
N ARG A 451 -8.44 -9.40 -18.57
CA ARG A 451 -8.86 -8.26 -19.40
C ARG A 451 -7.73 -7.29 -19.72
N ALA A 452 -6.82 -7.06 -18.77
CA ALA A 452 -5.61 -6.26 -19.00
C ALA A 452 -4.79 -6.87 -20.14
N TRP A 453 -4.59 -8.19 -20.13
CA TRP A 453 -3.93 -8.95 -21.20
C TRP A 453 -4.75 -9.08 -22.50
N GLY A 454 -5.88 -8.37 -22.62
CA GLY A 454 -6.68 -8.31 -23.85
C GLY A 454 -7.43 -9.60 -24.17
N ARG A 455 -7.54 -10.54 -23.22
CA ARG A 455 -8.27 -11.79 -23.44
C ARG A 455 -9.78 -11.55 -23.38
N SER A 456 -10.49 -12.21 -24.30
CA SER A 456 -11.95 -12.14 -24.41
C SER A 456 -12.61 -13.48 -24.68
N ASP A 457 -11.81 -14.52 -24.92
CA ASP A 457 -12.22 -15.88 -25.23
C ASP A 457 -12.75 -16.64 -24.01
N LYS A 458 -12.06 -16.52 -22.88
CA LYS A 458 -12.52 -17.04 -21.58
C LYS A 458 -11.88 -16.25 -20.45
N LYS A 459 -12.37 -16.45 -19.23
CA LYS A 459 -11.68 -16.01 -18.01
C LYS A 459 -10.57 -16.99 -17.67
N TYR A 460 -9.39 -16.48 -17.32
CA TYR A 460 -8.30 -17.25 -16.76
C TYR A 460 -8.22 -16.96 -15.26
N GLY A 461 -8.46 -17.99 -14.43
CA GLY A 461 -8.29 -17.90 -12.98
C GLY A 461 -6.82 -17.93 -12.58
N THR A 462 -6.51 -17.58 -11.34
CA THR A 462 -5.14 -17.56 -10.77
C THR A 462 -4.41 -18.89 -10.97
N SER A 463 -5.11 -20.03 -10.93
CA SER A 463 -4.55 -21.36 -11.19
C SER A 463 -4.29 -21.69 -12.67
N THR A 464 -4.84 -20.90 -13.61
CA THR A 464 -4.79 -21.16 -15.06
C THR A 464 -4.05 -20.08 -15.87
N LEU A 465 -3.60 -18.99 -15.25
CA LEU A 465 -2.87 -17.91 -15.94
C LEU A 465 -1.55 -18.40 -16.59
N HIS A 466 -0.95 -19.45 -16.04
CA HIS A 466 0.23 -20.10 -16.63
C HIS A 466 -0.05 -20.80 -17.97
N GLU A 467 -1.32 -21.01 -18.36
CA GLU A 467 -1.68 -21.55 -19.68
C GLU A 467 -1.43 -20.55 -20.81
N ILE A 468 -1.32 -19.26 -20.49
CA ILE A 468 -1.21 -18.13 -21.44
C ILE A 468 -0.07 -17.18 -21.09
N SER A 469 0.88 -17.64 -20.27
CA SER A 469 2.06 -16.86 -19.89
C SER A 469 3.22 -17.81 -19.61
N THR A 470 4.43 -17.26 -19.61
CA THR A 470 5.63 -18.00 -19.23
C THR A 470 6.17 -17.44 -17.92
N ALA A 471 6.55 -18.32 -16.99
CA ALA A 471 7.23 -17.90 -15.77
C ALA A 471 8.57 -17.24 -16.11
N LEU A 472 8.84 -16.08 -15.52
CA LEU A 472 10.13 -15.43 -15.64
C LEU A 472 11.18 -16.21 -14.84
N ALA A 473 12.44 -16.12 -15.26
CA ALA A 473 13.55 -16.78 -14.58
C ALA A 473 13.76 -16.23 -13.15
N ASP A 474 13.45 -14.95 -12.96
CA ASP A 474 13.54 -14.25 -11.68
C ASP A 474 12.57 -13.06 -11.68
N LYS A 475 12.26 -12.56 -10.47
CA LYS A 475 11.39 -11.38 -10.30
C LYS A 475 12.04 -10.06 -10.73
N TRP A 476 13.35 -10.03 -10.89
CA TRP A 476 14.04 -8.81 -11.33
C TRP A 476 13.87 -8.57 -12.83
N SER A 477 13.48 -9.63 -13.55
CA SER A 477 13.05 -9.58 -14.92
C SER A 477 11.61 -9.05 -15.09
N LEU A 478 10.89 -8.76 -13.98
CA LEU A 478 9.52 -8.21 -14.03
C LEU A 478 9.51 -6.87 -14.76
N LYS A 479 8.60 -6.75 -15.70
CA LYS A 479 8.31 -5.57 -16.51
C LYS A 479 6.84 -5.20 -16.38
N GLU A 480 6.53 -4.00 -16.86
CA GLU A 480 5.16 -3.48 -16.87
C GLU A 480 4.25 -4.43 -17.63
N GLY A 481 3.11 -4.80 -17.02
CA GLY A 481 2.17 -5.76 -17.56
C GLY A 481 2.47 -7.23 -17.24
N ASP A 482 3.59 -7.54 -16.59
CA ASP A 482 3.82 -8.87 -15.99
C ASP A 482 2.97 -9.04 -14.74
N ILE A 483 2.90 -10.26 -14.18
CA ILE A 483 2.11 -10.55 -12.98
C ILE A 483 2.94 -11.24 -11.91
N MET A 484 2.61 -10.98 -10.66
CA MET A 484 2.93 -11.86 -9.54
C MET A 484 1.69 -12.68 -9.21
N ASN A 485 1.76 -13.99 -9.41
CA ASN A 485 0.62 -14.89 -9.27
C ASN A 485 0.80 -15.84 -8.09
N TYR A 486 0.00 -15.65 -7.04
CA TYR A 486 -0.18 -16.64 -5.99
C TYR A 486 -1.30 -17.59 -6.41
N SER A 487 -0.90 -18.67 -7.10
CA SER A 487 -1.83 -19.63 -7.71
C SER A 487 -2.92 -20.10 -6.74
N SER A 488 -4.16 -20.08 -7.20
CA SER A 488 -5.37 -20.41 -6.42
C SER A 488 -5.70 -19.44 -5.26
N SER A 489 -5.10 -18.25 -5.23
CA SER A 489 -5.34 -17.26 -4.18
C SER A 489 -5.37 -15.80 -4.64
N HIS A 490 -4.36 -15.28 -5.34
CA HIS A 490 -4.40 -13.88 -5.74
C HIS A 490 -3.43 -13.61 -6.88
N VAL A 491 -3.68 -12.57 -7.67
CA VAL A 491 -2.73 -12.10 -8.69
C VAL A 491 -2.66 -10.58 -8.70
N ARG A 492 -1.45 -10.05 -8.84
CA ARG A 492 -1.19 -8.61 -9.00
C ARG A 492 -0.54 -8.35 -10.34
N LEU A 493 -1.02 -7.34 -11.05
CA LEU A 493 -0.41 -6.82 -12.27
C LEU A 493 0.68 -5.82 -11.91
N ILE A 494 1.86 -5.99 -12.51
CA ILE A 494 2.98 -5.08 -12.34
C ILE A 494 2.74 -3.83 -13.19
N ARG A 495 2.80 -2.68 -12.55
CA ARG A 495 2.87 -1.37 -13.21
C ARG A 495 4.22 -0.75 -12.87
N LEU A 496 4.89 -0.24 -13.90
CA LEU A 496 6.15 0.50 -13.78
C LEU A 496 5.97 1.81 -14.54
N ASP A 497 6.58 2.90 -14.09
CA ASP A 497 6.34 4.23 -14.66
C ASP A 497 7.16 4.50 -15.95
N LYS A 498 7.39 3.46 -16.76
CA LYS A 498 7.98 3.61 -18.10
C LYS A 498 7.21 2.83 -19.15
N VAL A 499 6.56 3.56 -20.06
CA VAL A 499 6.00 3.02 -21.30
C VAL A 499 7.14 2.46 -22.16
N SER A 500 7.45 1.17 -21.99
CA SER A 500 8.36 0.46 -22.88
C SER A 500 7.56 -0.25 -23.98
N LEU A 501 7.91 0.00 -25.24
CA LEU A 501 7.31 -0.64 -26.41
C LEU A 501 7.87 -2.07 -26.59
N HIS A 502 7.50 -2.99 -25.69
CA HIS A 502 7.82 -4.41 -25.82
C HIS A 502 6.54 -5.26 -26.00
N CYS A 503 6.66 -6.35 -26.76
CA CYS A 503 5.60 -7.33 -26.99
C CYS A 503 5.52 -8.34 -25.83
N PHE A 504 4.32 -8.78 -25.47
CA PHE A 504 4.05 -9.86 -24.49
C PHE A 504 3.51 -11.11 -25.20
N ILE A 505 3.94 -12.30 -24.77
CA ILE A 505 3.57 -13.60 -25.35
C ILE A 505 2.57 -14.30 -24.44
#